data_AF-A0A8T3VIZ4-F1
#
_entry.id   AF-A0A8T3VIZ4-F1
#
_cell.length_a   1.000
_cell.length_b   1.000
_cell.length_c   1.000
_cell.angle_alpha   90.00
_cell.angle_beta   90.00
_cell.angle_gamma   90.00
#
_symmetry.space_group_name_H-M   'P 1'
#
loop_
_entity.id
_entity.type
_entity.pdbx_description
1 polymer ?
#
loop_
_entity_poly.entity_id
_entity_poly.type
_entity_poly.pdbx_seq_one_letter_code
_entity_poly.pdbx_strand_id
1 'polypeptide(L)'
;MLEKIEITQRFNFKKLNKHYECFIIDLLSKKAYFNINEMIYPDQFYEGNYSLENPCDPILSDLKSRVLSKIYDIDESDCELFGKEFEKLNLFDGFKSEGFSYFEKLENIYSCNINLYYSNDYQEYSIKNNFPKDWLKFNELLIKLVKFDVLNISNLENIITNLFFNIKQDGIYDKQNNKLELTGLEFGHYEVFPYDTPHPSVMIDFENNTIEGYFEKENADFSILFDLLEKYGVYEWIFESYQNKSLNYDSPELDGYDWYLELVFNNSIIWTIIGHNEYPDTYLCLAREIKELTNLDLLEMETISDDEIELFKYYGKLKLS
;
A
#
# COMPACT_ATOMS: atom_id res chain seq x y z
N MET A 1 -24.84 -15.12 17.12
CA MET A 1 -25.25 -13.72 16.95
C MET A 1 -24.00 -12.89 16.97
N LEU A 2 -23.87 -11.95 16.03
CA LEU A 2 -22.75 -11.01 16.00
C LEU A 2 -22.89 -10.03 17.17
N GLU A 3 -21.81 -9.83 17.93
CA GLU A 3 -21.79 -8.97 19.11
C GLU A 3 -20.94 -7.73 18.89
N LYS A 4 -19.79 -7.87 18.21
CA LYS A 4 -18.89 -6.76 17.92
C LYS A 4 -18.20 -6.97 16.57
N ILE A 5 -17.96 -5.87 15.87
CA ILE A 5 -17.05 -5.79 14.71
C ILE A 5 -15.91 -4.84 15.08
N GLU A 6 -14.70 -5.21 14.71
CA GLU A 6 -13.54 -4.32 14.76
C GLU A 6 -12.88 -4.30 13.38
N ILE A 7 -12.70 -3.10 12.84
CA ILE A 7 -12.15 -2.83 11.51
C ILE A 7 -10.86 -2.04 11.74
N THR A 8 -9.73 -2.66 11.45
CA THR A 8 -8.41 -2.04 11.60
C THR A 8 -7.81 -1.79 10.23
N GLN A 9 -7.54 -0.52 9.91
CA GLN A 9 -6.99 -0.09 8.63
C GLN A 9 -5.60 0.46 8.84
N ARG A 10 -4.72 0.18 7.87
CA ARG A 10 -3.37 0.73 7.81
C ARG A 10 -3.15 1.31 6.43
N PHE A 11 -2.75 2.58 6.41
CA PHE A 11 -2.26 3.26 5.23
C PHE A 11 -0.75 3.50 5.37
N ASN A 12 0.05 3.00 4.44
CA ASN A 12 1.49 3.18 4.42
C ASN A 12 1.86 4.17 3.32
N PHE A 13 2.15 5.42 3.69
CA PHE A 13 2.61 6.46 2.77
C PHE A 13 4.10 6.73 2.99
N LYS A 14 4.97 6.28 2.08
CA LYS A 14 6.44 6.40 2.23
C LYS A 14 6.92 5.80 3.57
N LYS A 15 8.23 5.80 3.87
CA LYS A 15 8.79 5.08 5.04
C LYS A 15 8.18 5.49 6.39
N LEU A 16 7.87 6.78 6.58
CA LEU A 16 7.59 7.35 7.91
C LEU A 16 6.14 7.83 8.12
N ASN A 17 5.28 7.83 7.09
CA ASN A 17 3.87 8.22 7.26
C ASN A 17 2.97 6.99 7.21
N LYS A 18 2.96 6.24 8.32
CA LYS A 18 1.99 5.16 8.52
C LYS A 18 0.79 5.69 9.31
N HIS A 19 -0.40 5.56 8.74
CA HIS A 19 -1.65 5.93 9.39
C HIS A 19 -2.40 4.67 9.80
N TYR A 20 -2.76 4.58 11.08
CA TYR A 20 -3.45 3.42 11.64
C TYR A 20 -4.77 3.86 12.25
N GLU A 21 -5.84 3.18 11.84
CA GLU A 21 -7.18 3.42 12.34
C GLU A 21 -7.76 2.13 12.84
N CYS A 22 -8.41 2.16 14.00
CA CYS A 22 -9.25 1.06 14.45
C CYS A 22 -10.65 1.60 14.71
N PHE A 23 -11.63 1.06 14.01
CA PHE A 23 -13.04 1.39 14.18
C PHE A 23 -13.78 0.19 14.77
N ILE A 24 -14.50 0.43 15.86
CA ILE A 24 -15.19 -0.61 16.62
C ILE A 24 -16.68 -0.33 16.58
N ILE A 25 -17.48 -1.36 16.29
CA ILE A 25 -18.94 -1.38 16.46
C ILE A 25 -19.26 -2.46 17.48
N ASP A 26 -19.74 -2.07 18.65
CA ASP A 26 -20.23 -2.97 19.69
C ASP A 26 -21.77 -2.93 19.67
N LEU A 27 -22.37 -4.00 19.14
CA LEU A 27 -23.81 -4.13 18.99
C LEU A 27 -24.50 -4.43 20.34
N LEU A 28 -23.79 -4.98 21.32
CA LEU A 28 -24.32 -5.24 22.66
C LEU A 28 -24.45 -3.95 23.46
N SER A 29 -23.39 -3.12 23.45
CA SER A 29 -23.40 -1.82 24.12
C SER A 29 -24.04 -0.70 23.28
N LYS A 30 -24.39 -1.00 22.02
CA LYS A 30 -25.01 -0.09 21.05
C LYS A 30 -24.16 1.15 20.81
N LYS A 31 -22.85 0.93 20.61
CA LYS A 31 -21.87 1.98 20.44
C LYS A 31 -20.95 1.69 19.27
N ALA A 32 -20.59 2.73 18.53
CA ALA A 32 -19.47 2.70 17.61
C ALA A 32 -18.47 3.79 17.96
N TYR A 33 -17.18 3.54 17.79
CA TYR A 33 -16.15 4.53 18.07
C TYR A 33 -14.85 4.18 17.37
N PHE A 34 -14.03 5.20 17.14
CA PHE A 34 -12.65 5.02 16.74
C PHE A 34 -11.75 4.88 17.96
N ASN A 35 -10.85 3.90 17.91
CA ASN A 35 -9.66 3.86 18.72
C ASN A 35 -8.47 4.16 17.79
N ILE A 36 -8.03 5.41 17.76
CA ILE A 36 -6.97 5.82 16.83
C ILE A 36 -5.67 5.77 17.62
N ASN A 37 -4.81 4.83 17.23
CA ASN A 37 -3.43 4.79 17.66
C ASN A 37 -2.59 5.34 16.50
N GLU A 38 -2.44 6.66 16.40
CA GLU A 38 -1.40 7.19 15.53
C GLU A 38 -0.03 6.84 16.14
N MET A 39 0.75 5.98 15.48
CA MET A 39 2.20 6.06 15.61
C MET A 39 2.65 7.26 14.78
N ILE A 40 2.43 8.47 15.30
CA ILE A 40 3.07 9.67 14.76
C ILE A 40 4.55 9.52 15.07
N TYR A 41 5.36 9.11 14.09
CA TYR A 41 6.78 9.45 14.17
C TYR A 41 6.83 10.98 14.19
N PRO A 42 7.46 11.59 15.22
CA PRO A 42 7.46 13.04 15.35
C PRO A 42 7.93 13.68 14.04
N ASP A 43 7.32 14.80 13.66
CA ASP A 43 7.59 15.61 12.45
C ASP A 43 9.06 16.06 12.28
N GLN A 44 9.99 15.55 13.09
CA GLN A 44 11.41 15.86 13.15
C GLN A 44 12.21 15.46 11.91
N PHE A 45 11.60 14.79 10.93
CA PHE A 45 12.24 14.42 9.66
C PHE A 45 11.63 15.14 8.43
N TYR A 46 10.71 16.10 8.62
CA TYR A 46 10.16 16.92 7.52
C TYR A 46 11.17 17.91 6.91
N GLU A 47 12.39 18.01 7.45
CA GLU A 47 13.46 18.80 6.83
C GLU A 47 14.31 17.92 5.91
N GLY A 48 13.78 17.60 4.73
CA GLY A 48 14.57 16.93 3.69
C GLY A 48 13.79 16.70 2.41
N ASN A 49 14.01 17.57 1.43
CA ASN A 49 13.51 17.56 0.05
C ASN A 49 12.07 18.05 -0.15
N TYR A 50 11.92 19.37 -0.04
CA TYR A 50 10.88 20.12 -0.74
C TYR A 50 11.21 20.18 -2.23
N SER A 51 10.63 19.29 -3.02
CA SER A 51 10.36 19.52 -4.43
C SER A 51 9.11 18.72 -4.79
N LEU A 52 8.05 19.44 -5.21
CA LEU A 52 6.72 18.96 -5.64
C LEU A 52 5.68 18.67 -4.53
N GLU A 53 4.42 19.00 -4.82
CA GLU A 53 3.25 18.62 -4.03
C GLU A 53 3.23 17.09 -3.90
N ASN A 54 3.39 16.55 -2.69
CA ASN A 54 3.37 15.11 -2.49
C ASN A 54 1.94 14.60 -2.79
N PRO A 55 1.75 13.71 -3.78
CA PRO A 55 0.43 13.32 -4.26
C PRO A 55 -0.40 12.63 -3.15
N CYS A 56 0.27 12.06 -2.14
CA CYS A 56 -0.39 11.45 -0.98
C CYS A 56 -0.93 12.46 0.05
N ASP A 57 -0.49 13.73 0.02
CA ASP A 57 -0.82 14.72 1.05
C ASP A 57 -2.33 14.99 1.21
N PRO A 58 -3.13 15.10 0.12
CA PRO A 58 -4.58 15.27 0.25
C PRO A 58 -5.25 14.09 0.97
N ILE A 59 -4.80 12.85 0.69
CA ILE A 59 -5.33 11.64 1.33
C ILE A 59 -4.95 11.64 2.82
N LEU A 60 -3.67 11.88 3.12
CA LEU A 60 -3.19 11.92 4.50
C LEU A 60 -3.87 13.03 5.31
N SER A 61 -4.10 14.19 4.70
CA SER A 61 -4.81 15.31 5.32
C SER A 61 -6.26 14.96 5.62
N ASP A 62 -6.98 14.34 4.68
CA ASP A 62 -8.34 13.86 4.88
C ASP A 62 -8.42 12.83 6.03
N LEU A 63 -7.55 11.80 6.01
CA LEU A 63 -7.46 10.79 7.06
C LEU A 63 -7.23 11.43 8.44
N LYS A 64 -6.25 12.32 8.57
CA LYS A 64 -5.96 13.06 9.81
C LYS A 64 -7.14 13.92 10.27
N SER A 65 -7.89 14.52 9.34
CA SER A 65 -9.05 15.36 9.68
C SER A 65 -10.23 14.56 10.26
N ARG A 66 -10.33 13.26 9.93
CA ARG A 66 -11.39 12.35 10.38
C ARG A 66 -11.10 11.74 11.76
N VAL A 67 -9.91 12.00 12.31
CA VAL A 67 -9.47 11.57 13.65
C VAL A 67 -10.28 12.31 14.72
N LEU A 68 -11.50 11.85 14.98
CA LEU A 68 -12.32 12.31 16.09
C LEU A 68 -12.63 11.11 16.98
N SER A 69 -12.09 11.12 18.20
CA SER A 69 -12.40 10.16 19.28
C SER A 69 -13.83 10.35 19.81
N LYS A 70 -14.81 10.25 18.90
CA LYS A 70 -16.23 10.37 19.20
C LYS A 70 -16.84 8.99 19.36
N ILE A 71 -17.60 8.83 20.42
CA ILE A 71 -18.48 7.68 20.59
C ILE A 71 -19.82 8.03 19.93
N TYR A 72 -20.26 7.14 19.04
CA TYR A 72 -21.55 7.16 18.38
C TYR A 72 -22.47 6.20 19.12
N ASP A 73 -23.49 6.73 19.77
CA ASP A 73 -24.57 5.90 20.30
C ASP A 73 -25.50 5.49 19.14
N ILE A 74 -25.83 4.21 19.07
CA ILE A 74 -26.61 3.59 18.00
C ILE A 74 -28.00 3.23 18.54
N ASP A 75 -29.04 3.58 17.81
CA ASP A 75 -30.40 3.19 18.17
C ASP A 75 -30.61 1.68 18.03
N GLU A 76 -31.45 1.11 18.91
CA GLU A 76 -31.71 -0.33 18.92
C GLU A 76 -32.22 -0.87 17.57
N SER A 77 -33.09 -0.10 16.89
CA SER A 77 -33.59 -0.45 15.56
C SER A 77 -32.49 -0.50 14.51
N ASP A 78 -31.51 0.40 14.60
CA ASP A 78 -30.39 0.48 13.66
C ASP A 78 -29.38 -0.64 13.91
N CYS A 79 -29.09 -0.96 15.18
CA CYS A 79 -28.29 -2.14 15.55
C CYS A 79 -28.90 -3.44 15.02
N GLU A 80 -30.21 -3.65 15.23
CA GLU A 80 -30.90 -4.84 14.74
C GLU A 80 -30.92 -4.93 13.21
N LEU A 81 -31.16 -3.80 12.54
CA LEU A 81 -31.15 -3.74 11.08
C LEU A 81 -29.75 -4.03 10.54
N PHE A 82 -28.72 -3.41 11.12
CA PHE A 82 -27.33 -3.64 10.74
C PHE A 82 -26.95 -5.10 10.88
N GLY A 83 -27.22 -5.75 12.02
CA GLY A 83 -26.91 -7.16 12.24
C GLY A 83 -27.57 -8.07 11.20
N LYS A 84 -28.86 -7.85 10.91
CA LYS A 84 -29.59 -8.62 9.90
C LYS A 84 -29.05 -8.42 8.48
N GLU A 85 -28.74 -7.19 8.09
CA GLU A 85 -28.22 -6.89 6.76
C GLU A 85 -26.77 -7.38 6.59
N PHE A 86 -25.94 -7.27 7.63
CA PHE A 86 -24.58 -7.83 7.64
C PHE A 86 -24.59 -9.35 7.42
N GLU A 87 -25.44 -10.08 8.15
CA GLU A 87 -25.58 -11.54 7.97
C GLU A 87 -26.04 -11.90 6.55
N LYS A 88 -26.93 -11.10 5.94
CA LYS A 88 -27.39 -11.32 4.56
C LYS A 88 -26.31 -11.02 3.50
N LEU A 89 -25.41 -10.07 3.77
CA LEU A 89 -24.31 -9.76 2.86
C LEU A 89 -23.41 -10.98 2.66
N ASN A 90 -23.32 -11.87 3.68
CA ASN A 90 -22.49 -13.06 3.65
C ASN A 90 -21.07 -12.74 3.16
N LEU A 91 -20.52 -11.64 3.67
CA LEU A 91 -19.42 -10.88 3.08
C LEU A 91 -18.20 -11.76 2.78
N PHE A 92 -17.91 -12.72 3.67
CA PHE A 92 -16.71 -13.55 3.63
C PHE A 92 -16.93 -14.96 3.06
N ASP A 93 -18.10 -15.25 2.49
CA ASP A 93 -18.34 -16.55 1.87
C ASP A 93 -17.46 -16.76 0.64
N GLY A 94 -16.68 -17.84 0.65
CA GLY A 94 -15.66 -18.12 -0.34
C GLY A 94 -14.49 -17.12 -0.37
N PHE A 95 -14.42 -16.15 0.55
CA PHE A 95 -13.29 -15.22 0.65
C PHE A 95 -12.09 -15.94 1.28
N LYS A 96 -10.96 -15.91 0.59
CA LYS A 96 -9.69 -16.40 1.11
C LYS A 96 -8.95 -15.26 1.79
N SER A 97 -9.01 -15.22 3.11
CA SER A 97 -8.23 -14.28 3.91
C SER A 97 -6.74 -14.41 3.63
N GLU A 98 -6.05 -13.29 3.55
CA GLU A 98 -4.60 -13.24 3.52
C GLU A 98 -4.05 -13.49 4.94
N GLY A 99 -2.78 -13.88 5.06
CA GLY A 99 -2.14 -14.02 6.37
C GLY A 99 -1.83 -12.65 6.96
N PHE A 100 -2.23 -12.40 8.21
CA PHE A 100 -1.84 -11.17 8.89
C PHE A 100 -0.40 -11.26 9.41
N SER A 101 0.42 -10.25 9.09
CA SER A 101 1.70 -10.01 9.75
C SER A 101 1.74 -8.55 10.16
N TYR A 102 2.17 -8.28 11.40
CA TYR A 102 2.36 -6.91 11.90
C TYR A 102 3.45 -6.17 11.12
N PHE A 103 4.41 -6.91 10.56
CA PHE A 103 5.47 -6.40 9.72
C PHE A 103 5.49 -7.24 8.45
N GLU A 104 4.98 -6.68 7.37
CA GLU A 104 5.11 -7.32 6.07
C GLU A 104 6.46 -6.95 5.47
N LYS A 105 7.09 -7.93 4.81
CA LYS A 105 8.36 -7.69 4.13
C LYS A 105 8.19 -6.72 2.96
N LEU A 106 7.05 -6.84 2.27
CA LEU A 106 6.60 -5.92 1.23
C LEU A 106 5.20 -5.44 1.60
N GLU A 107 5.03 -4.12 1.70
CA GLU A 107 3.78 -3.48 2.09
C GLU A 107 3.21 -2.69 0.92
N ASN A 108 1.89 -2.69 0.80
CA ASN A 108 1.17 -1.79 -0.09
C ASN A 108 0.66 -0.56 0.68
N ILE A 109 0.10 0.41 -0.06
CA ILE A 109 -0.50 1.59 0.56
C ILE A 109 -1.59 1.18 1.54
N TYR A 110 -2.52 0.28 1.21
CA TYR A 110 -3.69 0.02 2.03
C TYR A 110 -3.86 -1.44 2.43
N SER A 111 -4.06 -1.67 3.73
CA SER A 111 -4.45 -2.98 4.27
C SER A 111 -5.54 -2.81 5.33
N CYS A 112 -6.41 -3.81 5.44
CA CYS A 112 -7.54 -3.81 6.35
C CYS A 112 -7.71 -5.18 6.99
N ASN A 113 -7.93 -5.21 8.30
CA ASN A 113 -8.36 -6.39 9.04
C ASN A 113 -9.77 -6.19 9.57
N ILE A 114 -10.57 -7.24 9.50
CA ILE A 114 -11.90 -7.29 10.11
C ILE A 114 -11.92 -8.44 11.11
N ASN A 115 -12.16 -8.08 12.36
CA ASN A 115 -12.37 -9.00 13.46
C ASN A 115 -13.86 -9.02 13.82
N LEU A 116 -14.46 -10.20 13.76
CA LEU A 116 -15.86 -10.44 14.10
C LEU A 116 -15.94 -11.24 15.40
N TYR A 117 -16.68 -10.71 16.36
CA TYR A 117 -16.92 -11.35 17.65
C TYR A 117 -18.37 -11.81 17.70
N TYR A 118 -18.55 -13.11 17.85
CA TYR A 118 -19.83 -13.75 18.08
C TYR A 118 -19.85 -14.32 19.49
N SER A 119 -21.04 -14.56 20.05
CA SER A 119 -21.19 -15.07 21.42
C SER A 119 -20.37 -16.32 21.76
N ASN A 120 -20.04 -17.14 20.76
CA ASN A 120 -19.29 -18.40 20.93
C ASN A 120 -18.16 -18.58 19.90
N ASP A 121 -17.84 -17.55 19.11
CA ASP A 121 -16.89 -17.67 18.00
C ASP A 121 -16.15 -16.35 17.74
N TYR A 122 -14.95 -16.46 17.18
CA TYR A 122 -14.12 -15.33 16.76
C TYR A 122 -13.60 -15.60 15.36
N GLN A 123 -13.75 -14.63 14.47
CA GLN A 123 -13.31 -14.74 13.08
C GLN A 123 -12.50 -13.52 12.70
N GLU A 124 -11.39 -13.74 12.01
CA GLU A 124 -10.47 -12.71 11.56
C GLU A 124 -10.25 -12.83 10.06
N TYR A 125 -10.35 -11.70 9.37
CA TYR A 125 -10.19 -11.59 7.93
C TYR A 125 -9.24 -10.45 7.59
N SER A 126 -8.16 -10.74 6.88
CA SER A 126 -7.21 -9.77 6.36
C SER A 126 -7.43 -9.55 4.86
N ILE A 127 -7.51 -8.27 4.49
CA ILE A 127 -7.74 -7.71 3.17
C ILE A 127 -6.53 -6.85 2.83
N LYS A 128 -5.71 -7.24 1.84
CA LYS A 128 -4.55 -6.44 1.40
C LYS A 128 -4.62 -6.20 -0.11
N ASN A 129 -4.62 -7.30 -0.86
CA ASN A 129 -4.61 -7.31 -2.32
C ASN A 129 -5.91 -7.84 -2.92
N ASN A 130 -6.75 -8.49 -2.12
CA ASN A 130 -8.03 -9.03 -2.56
C ASN A 130 -9.17 -8.56 -1.65
N PHE A 131 -10.26 -8.06 -2.25
CA PHE A 131 -11.42 -7.56 -1.54
C PHE A 131 -12.58 -8.56 -1.60
N PRO A 132 -13.38 -8.70 -0.52
CA PRO A 132 -14.64 -9.41 -0.58
C PRO A 132 -15.56 -8.84 -1.66
N LYS A 133 -16.34 -9.70 -2.34
CA LYS A 133 -17.17 -9.32 -3.49
C LYS A 133 -18.15 -8.17 -3.20
N ASP A 134 -18.72 -8.14 -2.00
CA ASP A 134 -19.73 -7.16 -1.59
C ASP A 134 -19.14 -6.06 -0.68
N TRP A 135 -17.84 -5.77 -0.82
CA TRP A 135 -17.13 -4.74 -0.02
C TRP A 135 -17.77 -3.35 -0.08
N LEU A 136 -18.16 -2.89 -1.28
CA LEU A 136 -18.80 -1.58 -1.43
C LEU A 136 -20.18 -1.53 -0.75
N LYS A 137 -20.94 -2.63 -0.79
CA LYS A 137 -22.22 -2.73 -0.07
C LYS A 137 -22.02 -2.76 1.45
N PHE A 138 -20.95 -3.38 1.91
CA PHE A 138 -20.57 -3.32 3.31
C PHE A 138 -20.24 -1.88 3.73
N ASN A 139 -19.53 -1.10 2.90
CA ASN A 139 -19.32 0.33 3.16
C ASN A 139 -20.64 1.10 3.25
N GLU A 140 -21.56 0.90 2.30
CA GLU A 140 -22.89 1.54 2.33
C GLU A 140 -23.67 1.21 3.60
N LEU A 141 -23.55 -0.02 4.09
CA LEU A 141 -24.17 -0.45 5.34
C LEU A 141 -23.57 0.28 6.55
N LEU A 142 -22.24 0.42 6.59
CA LEU A 142 -21.54 1.17 7.63
C LEU A 142 -21.90 2.67 7.60
N ILE A 143 -21.91 3.30 6.42
CA ILE A 143 -22.33 4.70 6.25
C ILE A 143 -23.77 4.90 6.73
N LYS A 144 -24.68 3.96 6.47
CA LYS A 144 -26.06 4.06 6.99
C LYS A 144 -26.10 4.06 8.51
N LEU A 145 -25.24 3.29 9.16
CA LEU A 145 -25.15 3.19 10.62
C LEU A 145 -24.55 4.45 11.26
N VAL A 146 -23.39 4.91 10.78
CA VAL A 146 -22.60 5.95 11.46
C VAL A 146 -22.43 7.26 10.70
N LYS A 147 -22.98 7.36 9.48
CA LYS A 147 -23.05 8.56 8.63
C LYS A 147 -21.70 9.08 8.11
N PHE A 148 -20.67 8.25 8.09
CA PHE A 148 -19.39 8.56 7.46
C PHE A 148 -18.75 7.32 6.83
N ASP A 149 -17.79 7.54 5.94
CA ASP A 149 -17.06 6.52 5.17
C ASP A 149 -16.00 5.82 6.03
N VAL A 150 -16.40 4.74 6.71
CA VAL A 150 -15.55 3.95 7.62
C VAL A 150 -14.42 3.25 6.87
N LEU A 151 -14.72 2.70 5.69
CA LEU A 151 -13.75 1.91 4.92
C LEU A 151 -12.85 2.78 4.03
N ASN A 152 -12.96 4.12 4.16
CA ASN A 152 -12.21 5.09 3.36
C ASN A 152 -12.30 4.84 1.84
N ILE A 153 -13.46 4.36 1.36
CA ILE A 153 -13.68 4.04 -0.06
C ILE A 153 -13.38 5.25 -0.94
N SER A 154 -13.73 6.46 -0.49
CA SER A 154 -13.43 7.71 -1.19
C SER A 154 -11.94 7.94 -1.44
N ASN A 155 -11.08 7.54 -0.50
CA ASN A 155 -9.62 7.61 -0.66
C ASN A 155 -9.09 6.46 -1.51
N LEU A 156 -9.71 5.26 -1.42
CA LEU A 156 -9.33 4.11 -2.22
C LEU A 156 -9.58 4.28 -3.73
N GLU A 157 -10.44 5.23 -4.15
CA GLU A 157 -10.59 5.59 -5.56
C GLU A 157 -9.33 6.24 -6.15
N ASN A 158 -8.48 6.84 -5.31
CA ASN A 158 -7.22 7.48 -5.71
C ASN A 158 -5.98 6.62 -5.39
N ILE A 159 -6.17 5.42 -4.84
CA ILE A 159 -5.10 4.47 -4.49
C ILE A 159 -5.28 3.20 -5.31
N ILE A 160 -4.23 2.75 -5.99
CA ILE A 160 -4.32 1.52 -6.76
C ILE A 160 -4.52 0.32 -5.83
N THR A 161 -5.72 -0.26 -5.94
CA THR A 161 -6.14 -1.51 -5.33
C THR A 161 -6.96 -2.31 -6.33
N ASN A 162 -7.05 -3.63 -6.13
CA ASN A 162 -7.91 -4.48 -6.97
C ASN A 162 -9.42 -4.19 -6.80
N LEU A 163 -9.82 -3.32 -5.87
CA LEU A 163 -11.20 -2.87 -5.71
C LEU A 163 -11.66 -2.00 -6.88
N PHE A 164 -10.83 -1.02 -7.28
CA PHE A 164 -11.15 -0.03 -8.33
C PHE A 164 -10.34 -0.18 -9.60
N PHE A 165 -9.26 -0.97 -9.57
CA PHE A 165 -8.35 -1.10 -10.69
C PHE A 165 -8.12 -2.55 -11.08
N ASN A 166 -7.72 -2.77 -12.31
CA ASN A 166 -7.21 -4.04 -12.80
C ASN A 166 -5.71 -3.89 -12.99
N ILE A 167 -4.96 -4.68 -12.23
CA ILE A 167 -3.50 -4.65 -12.20
C ILE A 167 -3.00 -5.74 -13.13
N LYS A 168 -2.10 -5.40 -14.05
CA LYS A 168 -1.49 -6.35 -14.98
C LYS A 168 -0.01 -6.06 -15.14
N GLN A 169 0.72 -7.04 -15.63
CA GLN A 169 2.13 -6.91 -15.98
C GLN A 169 2.42 -5.70 -16.89
N ASP A 170 1.53 -5.39 -17.84
CA ASP A 170 1.71 -4.32 -18.82
C ASP A 170 1.10 -2.97 -18.39
N GLY A 171 0.69 -2.83 -17.13
CA GLY A 171 0.21 -1.56 -16.58
C GLY A 171 -1.09 -1.69 -15.80
N ILE A 172 -1.62 -0.52 -15.45
CA ILE A 172 -2.78 -0.37 -14.58
C ILE A 172 -3.97 0.12 -15.38
N TYR A 173 -5.14 -0.46 -15.12
CA TYR A 173 -6.36 -0.15 -15.84
C TYR A 173 -7.51 0.16 -14.88
N ASP A 174 -8.42 1.06 -15.28
CA ASP A 174 -9.69 1.21 -14.58
C ASP A 174 -10.58 -0.04 -14.75
N LYS A 175 -11.73 -0.08 -14.06
CA LYS A 175 -12.70 -1.19 -14.20
C LYS A 175 -13.34 -1.28 -15.59
N GLN A 176 -13.25 -0.23 -16.39
CA GLN A 176 -13.69 -0.19 -17.78
C GLN A 176 -12.60 -0.68 -18.76
N ASN A 177 -11.42 -1.07 -18.25
CA ASN A 177 -10.23 -1.49 -18.99
C ASN A 177 -9.54 -0.37 -19.81
N ASN A 178 -9.65 0.89 -19.40
CA ASN A 178 -8.79 1.95 -19.94
C ASN A 178 -7.46 1.97 -19.17
N LYS A 179 -6.34 1.94 -19.90
CA LYS A 179 -4.99 2.01 -19.29
C LYS A 179 -4.78 3.41 -18.71
N LEU A 180 -4.32 3.47 -17.46
CA LEU A 180 -3.90 4.71 -16.83
C LEU A 180 -2.55 5.16 -17.41
N GLU A 181 -2.37 6.46 -17.52
CA GLU A 181 -1.13 7.06 -18.00
C GLU A 181 -0.24 7.36 -16.81
N LEU A 182 0.99 6.85 -16.81
CA LEU A 182 1.98 7.13 -15.78
C LEU A 182 2.56 8.53 -16.02
N THR A 183 2.37 9.43 -15.06
CA THR A 183 2.78 10.84 -15.14
C THR A 183 3.98 11.14 -14.25
N GLY A 184 4.20 10.35 -13.20
CA GLY A 184 5.39 10.47 -12.34
C GLY A 184 5.84 9.15 -11.72
N LEU A 185 7.11 9.10 -11.32
CA LEU A 185 7.71 8.02 -10.56
C LEU A 185 8.65 8.59 -9.52
N GLU A 186 8.55 8.12 -8.28
CA GLU A 186 9.52 8.41 -7.24
C GLU A 186 10.04 7.11 -6.64
N PHE A 187 11.36 6.99 -6.56
CA PHE A 187 12.03 5.93 -5.84
C PHE A 187 12.86 6.53 -4.71
N GLY A 188 12.69 6.00 -3.51
CA GLY A 188 13.50 6.40 -2.37
C GLY A 188 13.97 5.21 -1.55
N HIS A 189 15.10 5.38 -0.90
CA HIS A 189 15.82 4.34 -0.19
C HIS A 189 16.49 4.93 1.05
N TYR A 190 16.56 4.16 2.13
CA TYR A 190 16.89 4.66 3.46
C TYR A 190 17.57 3.58 4.28
N GLU A 191 18.70 3.91 4.91
CA GLU A 191 19.26 3.07 5.97
C GLU A 191 18.26 2.91 7.14
N VAL A 192 18.18 1.71 7.69
CA VAL A 192 17.37 1.40 8.88
C VAL A 192 18.09 1.88 10.15
N PHE A 193 19.43 1.80 10.16
CA PHE A 193 20.25 2.24 11.29
C PHE A 193 21.65 2.71 10.84
N PRO A 194 22.19 3.83 11.39
CA PRO A 194 21.48 4.82 12.21
C PRO A 194 20.30 5.43 11.42
N TYR A 195 19.27 5.91 12.10
CA TYR A 195 18.14 6.61 11.46
C TYR A 195 18.64 7.95 10.87
N ASP A 196 19.42 7.85 9.80
CA ASP A 196 20.13 8.95 9.17
C ASP A 196 19.26 9.60 8.10
N THR A 197 19.78 10.70 7.56
CA THR A 197 19.09 11.53 6.58
C THR A 197 18.75 10.66 5.35
N PRO A 198 17.52 10.73 4.82
CA PRO A 198 17.15 10.06 3.59
C PRO A 198 18.21 10.23 2.51
N HIS A 199 18.53 9.15 1.80
CA HIS A 199 19.16 9.31 0.50
C HIS A 199 18.23 10.18 -0.38
N PRO A 200 18.76 11.11 -1.19
CA PRO A 200 17.93 11.84 -2.14
C PRO A 200 17.09 10.86 -2.97
N SER A 201 15.77 11.04 -3.02
CA SER A 201 14.95 10.21 -3.90
C SER A 201 15.26 10.52 -5.37
N VAL A 202 15.10 9.52 -6.24
CA VAL A 202 15.07 9.73 -7.68
C VAL A 202 13.63 10.02 -8.05
N MET A 203 13.40 11.21 -8.61
CA MET A 203 12.07 11.63 -9.05
C MET A 203 12.08 11.80 -10.56
N ILE A 204 11.08 11.24 -11.23
CA ILE A 204 10.89 11.32 -12.67
C ILE A 204 9.52 11.93 -12.94
N ASP A 205 9.50 13.04 -13.66
CA ASP A 205 8.30 13.67 -14.17
C ASP A 205 8.23 13.42 -15.69
N PHE A 206 7.31 12.53 -16.08
CA PHE A 206 7.16 12.13 -17.47
C PHE A 206 6.48 13.21 -18.32
N GLU A 207 5.68 14.10 -17.71
CA GLU A 207 5.01 15.19 -18.41
C GLU A 207 6.02 16.28 -18.80
N ASN A 208 6.89 16.64 -17.86
CA ASN A 208 7.91 17.67 -18.07
C ASN A 208 9.24 17.12 -18.62
N ASN A 209 9.35 15.79 -18.76
CA ASN A 209 10.56 15.09 -19.20
C ASN A 209 11.80 15.39 -18.33
N THR A 210 11.62 15.45 -17.01
CA THR A 210 12.68 15.80 -16.05
C THR A 210 13.00 14.65 -15.10
N ILE A 211 14.25 14.63 -14.64
CA ILE A 211 14.71 13.83 -13.51
C ILE A 211 15.26 14.78 -12.46
N GLU A 212 14.85 14.61 -11.21
CA GLU A 212 15.35 15.35 -10.04
C GLU A 212 15.92 14.39 -8.98
N GLY A 213 16.73 14.92 -8.06
CA GLY A 213 17.35 14.17 -6.97
C GLY A 213 18.85 13.96 -7.17
N TYR A 214 19.29 12.70 -7.25
CA TYR A 214 20.72 12.33 -7.43
C TYR A 214 21.39 12.95 -8.66
N PHE A 215 20.62 13.21 -9.69
CA PHE A 215 21.08 13.74 -10.96
C PHE A 215 19.95 14.53 -11.60
N GLU A 216 20.20 15.80 -11.89
CA GLU A 216 19.24 16.67 -12.56
C GLU A 216 19.45 16.60 -14.08
N LYS A 217 18.38 16.31 -14.82
CA LYS A 217 18.40 16.33 -16.29
C LYS A 217 17.05 16.70 -16.87
N GLU A 218 17.09 17.61 -17.83
CA GLU A 218 15.95 18.00 -18.65
C GLU A 218 15.97 17.27 -20.01
N ASN A 219 14.78 17.04 -20.58
CA ASN A 219 14.57 16.42 -21.89
C ASN A 219 15.14 14.98 -21.99
N ALA A 220 14.95 14.17 -20.95
CA ALA A 220 15.27 12.74 -21.00
C ALA A 220 14.25 11.96 -21.86
N ASP A 221 14.72 10.94 -22.59
CA ASP A 221 13.85 10.00 -23.31
C ASP A 221 13.51 8.84 -22.37
N PHE A 222 12.23 8.79 -21.96
CA PHE A 222 11.73 7.83 -20.99
C PHE A 222 11.03 6.62 -21.62
N SER A 223 10.98 6.51 -22.94
CA SER A 223 10.32 5.38 -23.63
C SER A 223 10.82 4.03 -23.15
N ILE A 224 12.15 3.92 -22.96
CA ILE A 224 12.80 2.71 -22.46
C ILE A 224 12.40 2.36 -21.02
N LEU A 225 12.07 3.35 -20.17
CA LEU A 225 11.71 3.07 -18.79
C LEU A 225 10.36 2.35 -18.72
N PHE A 226 9.36 2.77 -19.51
CA PHE A 226 8.07 2.09 -19.56
C PHE A 226 8.23 0.62 -19.97
N ASP A 227 9.02 0.36 -21.02
CA ASP A 227 9.32 -1.00 -21.48
C ASP A 227 9.97 -1.84 -20.37
N LEU A 228 10.87 -1.25 -19.57
CA LEU A 228 11.49 -1.93 -18.44
C LEU A 228 10.48 -2.24 -17.32
N LEU A 229 9.62 -1.28 -16.96
CA LEU A 229 8.58 -1.48 -15.94
C LEU A 229 7.67 -2.66 -16.32
N GLU A 230 7.24 -2.72 -17.58
CA GLU A 230 6.39 -3.79 -18.12
C GLU A 230 7.15 -5.14 -18.20
N LYS A 231 8.38 -5.12 -18.75
CA LYS A 231 9.23 -6.31 -18.88
C LYS A 231 9.48 -6.99 -17.53
N TYR A 232 9.73 -6.20 -16.49
CA TYR A 232 10.03 -6.70 -15.15
C TYR A 232 8.80 -6.87 -14.26
N GLY A 233 7.61 -6.54 -14.76
CA GLY A 233 6.34 -6.70 -14.05
C GLY A 233 6.25 -5.87 -12.77
N VAL A 234 6.75 -4.64 -12.81
CA VAL A 234 6.81 -3.74 -11.65
C VAL A 234 5.44 -3.52 -11.01
N TYR A 235 4.41 -3.39 -11.84
CA TYR A 235 3.02 -3.27 -11.41
C TYR A 235 2.50 -4.49 -10.64
N GLU A 236 3.14 -5.64 -10.73
CA GLU A 236 2.70 -6.89 -10.08
C GLU A 236 3.59 -7.31 -8.91
N TRP A 237 4.60 -6.51 -8.55
CA TRP A 237 5.59 -6.79 -7.50
C TRP A 237 4.98 -7.09 -6.12
N ILE A 238 3.80 -6.58 -5.82
CA ILE A 238 3.12 -6.83 -4.54
C ILE A 238 2.41 -8.20 -4.48
N PHE A 239 2.27 -8.89 -5.61
CA PHE A 239 1.60 -10.18 -5.65
C PHE A 239 2.57 -11.33 -5.34
N GLU A 240 2.04 -12.39 -4.72
CA GLU A 240 2.78 -13.61 -4.34
C GLU A 240 3.67 -14.15 -5.47
N SER A 241 3.22 -14.02 -6.72
CA SER A 241 3.95 -14.50 -7.89
C SER A 241 5.31 -13.79 -8.13
N TYR A 242 5.55 -12.63 -7.52
CA TYR A 242 6.81 -11.86 -7.57
C TYR A 242 7.56 -11.87 -6.23
N GLN A 243 7.14 -12.70 -5.27
CA GLN A 243 7.69 -12.73 -3.91
C GLN A 243 8.19 -14.13 -3.53
N ASN A 244 8.56 -14.96 -4.51
CA ASN A 244 8.96 -16.34 -4.25
C ASN A 244 10.21 -16.41 -3.36
N LYS A 245 11.15 -15.48 -3.53
CA LYS A 245 12.31 -15.38 -2.62
C LYS A 245 11.83 -15.22 -1.17
N SER A 246 10.98 -14.23 -0.92
CA SER A 246 10.49 -13.85 0.40
C SER A 246 9.75 -14.97 1.12
N LEU A 247 9.11 -15.89 0.38
CA LEU A 247 8.45 -17.07 0.94
C LEU A 247 9.42 -18.17 1.37
N ASN A 248 10.61 -18.21 0.77
CA ASN A 248 11.59 -19.30 0.95
C ASN A 248 12.84 -18.87 1.73
N TYR A 249 12.97 -17.58 2.03
CA TYR A 249 14.13 -17.00 2.69
C TYR A 249 13.74 -15.79 3.54
N ASP A 250 14.16 -15.78 4.80
CA ASP A 250 14.11 -14.61 5.68
C ASP A 250 15.50 -13.98 5.74
N SER A 251 15.60 -12.70 5.39
CA SER A 251 16.86 -11.97 5.56
C SER A 251 17.21 -11.90 7.05
N PRO A 252 18.42 -12.31 7.44
CA PRO A 252 18.88 -12.20 8.82
C PRO A 252 19.34 -10.78 9.18
N GLU A 253 19.35 -9.85 8.23
CA GLU A 253 19.86 -8.50 8.42
C GLU A 253 18.86 -7.64 9.20
N LEU A 254 19.25 -7.23 10.42
CA LEU A 254 18.50 -6.30 11.27
C LEU A 254 18.82 -4.84 10.95
N ASP A 255 20.02 -4.57 10.43
CA ASP A 255 20.57 -3.25 10.08
C ASP A 255 20.65 -3.12 8.54
N GLY A 256 19.51 -3.05 7.87
CA GLY A 256 19.46 -2.99 6.41
C GLY A 256 18.84 -1.69 5.87
N TYR A 257 17.99 -1.80 4.86
CA TYR A 257 17.37 -0.68 4.16
C TYR A 257 15.86 -0.81 4.03
N ASP A 258 15.21 0.33 4.16
CA ASP A 258 13.85 0.54 3.68
C ASP A 258 13.88 1.19 2.31
N TRP A 259 12.92 0.86 1.48
CA TRP A 259 12.74 1.52 0.19
C TRP A 259 11.26 1.65 -0.14
N TYR A 260 10.96 2.54 -1.08
CA TYR A 260 9.65 2.60 -1.70
C TYR A 260 9.76 2.95 -3.18
N LEU A 261 8.75 2.52 -3.91
CA LEU A 261 8.47 2.95 -5.27
C LEU A 261 7.06 3.51 -5.29
N GLU A 262 6.94 4.78 -5.65
CA GLU A 262 5.67 5.47 -5.89
C GLU A 262 5.52 5.74 -7.38
N LEU A 263 4.39 5.32 -7.93
CA LEU A 263 3.98 5.56 -9.31
C LEU A 263 2.74 6.43 -9.28
N VAL A 264 2.80 7.59 -9.95
CA VAL A 264 1.71 8.55 -10.04
C VAL A 264 1.14 8.48 -11.43
N PHE A 265 -0.17 8.25 -11.51
CA PHE A 265 -0.92 8.21 -12.75
C PHE A 265 -1.79 9.46 -12.90
N ASN A 266 -2.29 9.66 -14.12
CA ASN A 266 -3.27 10.69 -14.43
C ASN A 266 -4.43 10.73 -13.42
N ASN A 267 -4.92 11.94 -13.14
CA ASN A 267 -5.89 12.23 -12.06
C ASN A 267 -5.36 11.99 -10.63
N SER A 268 -4.03 12.04 -10.44
CA SER A 268 -3.39 11.89 -9.12
C SER A 268 -3.70 10.55 -8.46
N ILE A 269 -3.83 9.50 -9.26
CA ILE A 269 -4.02 8.12 -8.78
C ILE A 269 -2.65 7.54 -8.45
N ILE A 270 -2.51 6.90 -7.28
CA ILE A 270 -1.19 6.56 -6.73
C ILE A 270 -1.07 5.05 -6.51
N TRP A 271 0.07 4.51 -6.90
CA TRP A 271 0.51 3.18 -6.51
C TRP A 271 1.81 3.31 -5.72
N THR A 272 1.84 2.82 -4.47
CA THR A 272 3.08 2.74 -3.69
C THR A 272 3.34 1.32 -3.22
N ILE A 273 4.58 0.88 -3.41
CA ILE A 273 5.15 -0.36 -2.89
C ILE A 273 6.26 0.01 -1.93
N ILE A 274 6.28 -0.60 -0.76
CA ILE A 274 7.27 -0.35 0.28
C ILE A 274 7.92 -1.69 0.62
N GLY A 275 9.22 -1.71 0.86
CA GLY A 275 9.92 -2.90 1.32
C GLY A 275 10.88 -2.60 2.47
N HIS A 276 11.02 -3.57 3.37
CA HIS A 276 11.96 -3.54 4.48
C HIS A 276 12.89 -4.76 4.39
N ASN A 277 14.16 -4.53 4.03
CA ASN A 277 15.16 -5.60 3.80
C ASN A 277 14.69 -6.70 2.84
N GLU A 278 13.75 -6.36 1.97
CA GLU A 278 13.17 -7.29 1.02
C GLU A 278 12.85 -6.59 -0.29
N TYR A 279 13.04 -7.30 -1.39
CA TYR A 279 12.79 -6.79 -2.73
C TYR A 279 11.99 -7.82 -3.54
N PRO A 280 11.19 -7.39 -4.54
CA PRO A 280 10.53 -8.31 -5.47
C PRO A 280 11.55 -9.13 -6.28
N ASP A 281 11.15 -10.32 -6.72
CA ASP A 281 12.01 -11.29 -7.42
C ASP A 281 12.78 -10.66 -8.61
N THR A 282 12.15 -9.71 -9.33
CA THR A 282 12.72 -9.07 -10.53
C THR A 282 13.43 -7.74 -10.27
N TYR A 283 13.45 -7.24 -9.03
CA TYR A 283 14.01 -5.93 -8.66
C TYR A 283 15.46 -5.75 -9.12
N LEU A 284 16.34 -6.70 -8.77
CA LEU A 284 17.76 -6.59 -9.14
C LEU A 284 18.01 -6.69 -10.65
N CYS A 285 17.15 -7.37 -11.39
CA CYS A 285 17.26 -7.41 -12.84
C CYS A 285 16.93 -6.04 -13.45
N LEU A 286 15.86 -5.40 -12.97
CA LEU A 286 15.52 -4.03 -13.35
C LEU A 286 16.64 -3.04 -12.99
N ALA A 287 17.13 -3.07 -11.75
CA ALA A 287 18.18 -2.18 -11.26
C ALA A 287 19.45 -2.25 -12.11
N ARG A 288 19.86 -3.46 -12.52
CA ARG A 288 21.00 -3.64 -13.43
C ARG A 288 20.78 -3.03 -14.80
N GLU A 289 19.64 -3.28 -15.43
CA GLU A 289 19.39 -2.71 -16.76
C GLU A 289 19.31 -1.19 -16.70
N ILE A 290 18.68 -0.62 -15.67
CA ILE A 290 18.69 0.84 -15.45
C ILE A 290 20.13 1.35 -15.30
N LYS A 291 20.96 0.67 -14.51
CA LYS A 291 22.36 1.06 -14.30
C LYS A 291 23.20 0.94 -15.56
N GLU A 292 23.02 -0.10 -16.36
CA GLU A 292 23.71 -0.26 -17.65
C GLU A 292 23.31 0.82 -18.65
N LEU A 293 22.05 1.25 -18.64
CA LEU A 293 21.54 2.29 -19.54
C LEU A 293 21.97 3.70 -19.11
N THR A 294 21.98 3.97 -17.81
CA THR A 294 22.21 5.33 -17.26
C THR A 294 23.64 5.54 -16.77
N ASN A 295 24.39 4.46 -16.54
CA ASN A 295 25.64 4.42 -15.76
C ASN A 295 25.50 4.88 -14.30
N LEU A 296 24.27 4.91 -13.76
CA LEU A 296 23.96 5.37 -12.40
C LEU A 296 23.20 4.30 -11.63
N ASP A 297 23.48 4.17 -10.33
CA ASP A 297 22.81 3.20 -9.47
C ASP A 297 21.52 3.78 -8.86
N LEU A 298 20.55 4.11 -9.73
CA LEU A 298 19.33 4.84 -9.33
C LEU A 298 18.41 4.04 -8.40
N LEU A 299 18.56 2.71 -8.36
CA LEU A 299 17.79 1.81 -7.50
C LEU A 299 18.64 1.22 -6.36
N GLU A 300 19.78 1.84 -6.06
CA GLU A 300 20.62 1.53 -4.88
C GLU A 300 20.99 0.03 -4.78
N MET A 301 21.32 -0.61 -5.91
CA MET A 301 21.69 -2.02 -5.90
C MET A 301 22.98 -2.27 -5.11
N GLU A 302 23.93 -1.33 -5.15
CA GLU A 302 25.20 -1.42 -4.43
C GLU A 302 25.07 -1.44 -2.90
N THR A 303 23.91 -1.07 -2.35
CA THR A 303 23.66 -1.13 -0.91
C THR A 303 23.27 -2.53 -0.45
N ILE A 304 22.84 -3.41 -1.37
CA ILE A 304 22.41 -4.78 -1.07
C ILE A 304 23.64 -5.70 -0.97
N SER A 305 23.70 -6.54 0.06
CA SER A 305 24.84 -7.44 0.28
C SER A 305 25.03 -8.45 -0.87
N ASP A 306 26.28 -8.80 -1.18
CA ASP A 306 26.62 -9.72 -2.29
C ASP A 306 25.94 -11.10 -2.16
N ASP A 307 25.79 -11.59 -0.92
CA ASP A 307 25.13 -12.86 -0.64
C ASP A 307 23.63 -12.81 -1.00
N GLU A 308 22.95 -11.69 -0.70
CA GLU A 308 21.56 -11.45 -1.11
C GLU A 308 21.45 -11.29 -2.63
N ILE A 309 22.41 -10.62 -3.26
CA ILE A 309 22.43 -10.36 -4.70
C ILE A 309 22.36 -11.65 -5.53
N GLU A 310 23.10 -12.68 -5.14
CA GLU A 310 23.09 -13.98 -5.85
C GLU A 310 21.73 -14.69 -5.71
N LEU A 311 21.09 -14.58 -4.54
CA LEU A 311 19.77 -15.14 -4.31
C LEU A 311 18.71 -14.44 -5.19
N PHE A 312 18.72 -13.12 -5.21
CA PHE A 312 17.83 -12.33 -6.08
C PHE A 312 18.04 -12.61 -7.57
N LYS A 313 19.30 -12.75 -8.01
CA LYS A 313 19.64 -13.16 -9.39
C LYS A 313 18.97 -14.48 -9.78
N TYR A 314 18.96 -15.45 -8.86
CA TYR A 314 18.36 -16.75 -9.11
C TYR A 314 16.84 -16.64 -9.28
N TYR A 315 16.13 -16.01 -8.34
CA TYR A 315 14.68 -15.86 -8.40
C TYR A 315 14.22 -14.97 -9.56
N GLY A 316 14.92 -13.88 -9.83
CA GLY A 316 14.61 -13.02 -10.98
C GLY A 316 14.72 -13.75 -12.32
N LYS A 317 15.75 -14.59 -12.50
CA LYS A 317 15.87 -15.42 -13.70
C LYS A 317 14.75 -16.44 -13.83
N LEU A 318 14.35 -17.09 -12.73
CA LEU A 318 13.22 -18.03 -12.74
C LEU A 318 11.90 -17.35 -13.09
N LYS A 319 11.69 -16.11 -12.63
CA LYS A 319 10.47 -15.35 -12.92
C LYS A 319 10.41 -14.90 -14.39
N LEU A 320 11.55 -14.66 -15.01
CA LEU A 320 11.69 -14.14 -16.38
C LEU A 320 11.91 -15.23 -17.44
N SER A 321 12.08 -16.49 -17.03
CA SER A 321 12.21 -17.66 -17.92
C SER A 321 10.86 -18.28 -18.24
#